data_AF-A0A6G6IRK8-F1
#
_entry.id   AF-A0A6G6IRK8-F1
#
_cell.length_a   1.000
_cell.length_b   1.000
_cell.length_c   1.000
_cell.angle_alpha   90.00
_cell.angle_beta   90.00
_cell.angle_gamma   90.00
#
_symmetry.space_group_name_H-M   'P 1'
#
loop_
_entity.id
_entity.type
_entity.pdbx_description
1 polymer ?
#
loop_
_entity_poly.entity_id
_entity_poly.type
_entity_poly.pdbx_seq_one_letter_code
_entity_poly.pdbx_strand_id
1 'polypeptide(L)'
;MNEHLKVEVVVRAHNRESSVLQGWISQGDYIALCDGHAPTVVRLNDCQSDSGLVQHTEDLFLRSAYILSIELLERLPRYQSAMPR
;
A
#
# COMPACT_ATOMS: atom_id res chain seq x y z
N MET A 1 -10.50 -12.44 -9.63
CA MET A 1 -10.75 -11.17 -8.91
C MET A 1 -9.41 -10.69 -8.40
N ASN A 2 -8.91 -9.55 -8.90
CA ASN A 2 -7.69 -8.95 -8.37
C ASN A 2 -8.09 -8.17 -7.11
N GLU A 3 -8.13 -8.87 -5.98
CA GLU A 3 -8.40 -8.25 -4.69
C GLU A 3 -7.26 -7.28 -4.36
N HIS A 4 -7.62 -6.02 -4.09
CA HIS A 4 -6.72 -4.99 -3.61
C HIS A 4 -6.96 -4.76 -2.12
N LEU A 5 -5.90 -4.48 -1.39
CA LEU A 5 -5.88 -4.27 0.05
C LEU A 5 -5.47 -2.83 0.34
N LYS A 6 -6.20 -2.16 1.24
CA LYS A 6 -5.78 -0.84 1.72
C LYS A 6 -4.68 -1.01 2.75
N VAL A 7 -3.55 -0.36 2.54
CA VAL A 7 -2.37 -0.52 3.39
C VAL A 7 -1.77 0.83 3.76
N GLU A 8 -1.09 0.83 4.89
CA GLU A 8 -0.12 1.83 5.27
C GLU A 8 1.27 1.25 5.02
N VAL A 9 2.15 2.05 4.41
CA VAL A 9 3.52 1.67 4.10
C VAL A 9 4.44 2.75 4.64
N VAL A 10 5.38 2.34 5.50
CA VAL A 10 6.45 3.22 5.96
C VAL A 10 7.64 3.03 5.02
N VAL A 11 8.08 4.10 4.38
CA VAL A 11 9.22 4.08 3.46
C VAL A 11 10.38 4.93 3.98
N ARG A 12 11.60 4.49 3.71
CA ARG A 12 12.80 5.28 3.98
C ARG A 12 12.89 6.44 2.98
N ALA A 13 12.88 7.69 3.46
CA ALA A 13 13.22 8.83 2.61
C ALA A 13 14.74 9.12 2.62
N HIS A 14 15.21 9.79 1.57
CA HIS A 14 16.63 10.09 1.36
C HIS A 14 17.24 11.03 2.42
N ASN A 15 16.43 11.73 3.22
CA ASN A 15 16.84 12.80 4.14
C ASN A 15 16.63 12.48 5.64
N ARG A 16 16.66 11.19 6.01
CA ARG A 16 16.55 10.62 7.38
C ARG A 16 15.16 10.52 8.00
N GLU A 17 14.16 11.24 7.52
CA GLU A 17 12.79 11.05 7.99
C GLU A 17 12.11 9.94 7.19
N SER A 18 11.43 9.01 7.86
CA SER A 18 10.57 8.04 7.19
C SER A 18 9.29 8.74 6.72
N SER A 19 8.78 8.37 5.55
CA SER A 19 7.48 8.84 5.08
C SER A 19 6.44 7.74 5.24
N VAL A 20 5.24 8.13 5.66
CA VAL A 20 4.08 7.25 5.70
C VAL A 20 3.27 7.47 4.44
N LEU A 21 2.97 6.36 3.75
CA LEU A 21 2.15 6.30 2.55
C LEU A 21 0.93 5.44 2.83
N GLN A 22 -0.23 5.87 2.35
CA GLN A 22 -1.46 5.07 2.41
C GLN A 22 -2.00 4.88 1.00
N GLY A 23 -2.41 3.66 0.64
CA GLY A 23 -2.94 3.38 -0.69
C GLY A 23 -3.38 1.93 -0.84
N TRP A 24 -3.58 1.50 -2.08
CA TRP A 24 -4.06 0.15 -2.41
C TRP A 24 -2.97 -0.69 -3.06
N ILE A 25 -2.72 -1.86 -2.50
CA ILE A 25 -1.78 -2.84 -3.04
C ILE A 25 -2.53 -4.08 -3.53
N SER A 26 -1.98 -4.80 -4.51
CA SER A 26 -2.54 -6.11 -4.86
C SER A 26 -2.37 -7.08 -3.68
N GLN A 27 -3.34 -7.98 -3.48
CA GLN A 27 -3.22 -8.99 -2.42
C GLN A 27 -1.97 -9.87 -2.60
N GLY A 28 -1.59 -10.17 -3.84
CA GLY A 28 -0.40 -10.96 -4.15
C GLY A 28 0.89 -10.28 -3.72
N ASP A 29 1.04 -8.98 -4.02
CA ASP A 29 2.23 -8.21 -3.62
C ASP A 29 2.28 -8.04 -2.09
N TYR A 30 1.13 -7.86 -1.43
CA TYR A 30 1.06 -7.81 0.03
C TYR A 30 1.56 -9.11 0.67
N ILE A 31 1.07 -10.26 0.21
CA ILE A 31 1.50 -11.57 0.71
C ILE A 31 3.00 -11.76 0.44
N ALA A 32 3.47 -11.45 -0.77
CA ALA A 32 4.88 -11.55 -1.12
C ALA A 32 5.78 -10.68 -0.23
N LEU A 33 5.34 -9.46 0.12
CA LEU A 33 6.03 -8.59 1.08
C LEU A 33 6.09 -9.22 2.47
N CYS A 34 4.97 -9.74 2.99
CA CYS A 34 4.90 -10.38 4.30
C CYS A 34 5.77 -11.65 4.38
N ASP A 35 5.83 -12.43 3.30
CA ASP A 35 6.60 -13.67 3.23
C ASP A 35 8.10 -13.45 2.96
N GLY A 36 8.54 -12.19 2.76
CA GLY A 36 9.94 -11.86 2.45
C GLY A 36 10.34 -12.17 1.00
N HIS A 37 9.38 -12.40 0.12
CA HIS A 37 9.55 -12.67 -1.32
C HIS A 37 9.12 -11.49 -2.19
N ALA A 38 9.24 -10.27 -1.66
CA ALA A 38 8.75 -9.07 -2.31
C ALA A 38 9.29 -8.90 -3.73
N PRO A 39 8.47 -8.48 -4.70
CA PRO A 39 8.97 -8.09 -6.02
C PRO A 39 9.95 -6.92 -5.88
N THR A 40 10.76 -6.66 -6.91
CA THR A 40 11.70 -5.52 -6.87
C THR A 40 10.99 -4.17 -6.72
N VAL A 41 9.80 -4.07 -7.31
CA VAL A 41 8.95 -2.89 -7.30
C VAL A 41 7.51 -3.33 -7.00
N VAL A 42 6.83 -2.57 -6.14
CA VAL A 42 5.43 -2.73 -5.77
C VAL A 42 4.67 -1.49 -6.23
N ARG A 43 3.46 -1.68 -6.75
CA ARG A 43 2.56 -0.58 -7.10
C ARG A 43 1.60 -0.31 -5.94
N LEU A 44 1.55 0.94 -5.50
CA LEU A 44 0.54 1.46 -4.59
C LEU A 44 -0.41 2.34 -5.41
N ASN A 45 -1.67 1.92 -5.57
CA ASN A 45 -2.67 2.73 -6.25
C ASN A 45 -3.30 3.73 -5.29
N ASP A 46 -3.75 4.85 -5.84
CA ASP A 46 -4.39 5.94 -5.10
C ASP A 46 -3.61 6.31 -3.81
N CYS A 47 -2.29 6.51 -3.96
CA CYS A 47 -1.42 6.77 -2.84
C CYS A 47 -1.60 8.19 -2.30
N GLN A 48 -1.60 8.32 -0.98
CA GLN A 48 -1.56 9.56 -0.23
C GLN A 48 -0.36 9.54 0.72
N SER A 49 0.17 10.72 1.06
CA SER A 49 1.30 10.87 1.96
C SER A 49 0.98 11.88 3.05
N ASP A 50 1.28 11.51 4.31
CA ASP A 50 1.07 12.39 5.47
C ASP A 50 1.99 13.63 5.43
N SER A 51 3.17 13.52 4.81
CA SER A 51 4.13 14.63 4.73
C SER A 51 3.86 15.64 3.61
N GLY A 52 2.70 15.55 2.94
CA GLY A 52 2.34 16.43 1.82
C GLY A 52 3.20 16.23 0.56
N LEU A 53 4.00 15.15 0.49
CA LEU A 53 4.81 14.78 -0.68
C LEU A 53 3.93 14.49 -1.90
N VAL A 54 2.70 14.06 -1.65
CA VAL A 54 1.71 13.71 -2.65
C VAL A 54 0.51 14.63 -2.43
N GLN A 55 0.44 15.74 -3.16
CA GLN A 55 -0.62 16.75 -3.03
C GLN A 55 -1.96 16.27 -3.64
N HIS A 56 -1.88 15.28 -4.54
CA HIS A 56 -3.02 14.65 -5.19
C HIS A 56 -2.80 13.14 -5.18
N THR A 57 -3.87 12.40 -4.94
CA THR A 57 -3.86 10.94 -4.96
C THR A 57 -3.29 10.42 -6.28
N GLU A 58 -2.17 9.67 -6.24
CA GLU A 58 -1.44 9.20 -7.43
C GLU A 58 -0.96 7.76 -7.26
N ASP A 59 -0.77 7.05 -8.38
CA ASP A 59 -0.17 5.72 -8.35
C ASP A 59 1.35 5.82 -8.17
N LEU A 60 1.86 5.17 -7.12
CA LEU A 60 3.29 5.13 -6.83
C LEU A 60 3.89 3.76 -7.07
N PHE A 61 5.12 3.75 -7.58
CA PHE A 61 5.94 2.55 -7.73
C PHE A 61 7.06 2.59 -6.70
N LEU A 62 6.93 1.76 -5.67
CA LEU A 62 7.85 1.70 -4.54
C LEU A 62 8.86 0.57 -4.75
N ARG A 63 10.15 0.87 -4.56
CA ARG A 63 11.16 -0.20 -4.44
C ARG A 63 10.99 -0.88 -3.09
N SER A 64 10.83 -2.20 -3.09
CA SER A 64 10.62 -2.96 -1.85
C SER A 64 11.77 -2.83 -0.86
N ALA A 65 12.99 -2.60 -1.36
CA ALA A 65 14.17 -2.32 -0.54
C ALA A 65 14.06 -1.04 0.32
N TYR A 66 13.11 -0.15 0.03
CA TYR A 66 12.85 1.07 0.80
C TYR A 66 11.63 0.97 1.71
N ILE A 67 10.87 -0.14 1.63
CA ILE A 67 9.76 -0.41 2.54
C ILE A 67 10.33 -0.88 3.87
N LEU A 68 10.04 -0.13 4.93
CA LEU A 68 10.46 -0.43 6.30
C LEU A 68 9.41 -1.27 7.03
N SER A 69 8.13 -0.98 6.79
CA SER A 69 7.00 -1.77 7.27
C SER A 69 5.79 -1.59 6.36
N ILE A 70 4.88 -2.56 6.42
CA ILE A 70 3.58 -2.53 5.75
C ILE A 70 2.52 -3.05 6.70
N GLU A 71 1.44 -2.31 6.86
CA GLU A 71 0.31 -2.65 7.72
C GLU A 71 -0.99 -2.59 6.93
N LEU A 72 -1.93 -3.50 7.24
CA LEU A 72 -3.24 -3.51 6.62
C LEU A 72 -4.15 -2.52 7.35
N LEU A 73 -4.62 -1.48 6.64
CA LEU A 73 -5.55 -0.49 7.17
C LEU A 73 -6.98 -1.02 7.00
N GLU A 74 -7.38 -1.88 7.93
CA GLU A 74 -8.67 -2.58 8.02
C GLU A 74 -9.13 -3.28 6.73
N ARG A 75 -9.34 -4.61 6.82
CA ARG A 75 -10.10 -5.34 5.80
C ARG A 75 -11.44 -4.64 5.62
N LEU A 76 -11.70 -4.04 4.44
CA LEU A 76 -13.07 -3.86 3.98
C LEU A 76 -13.78 -5.20 4.24
N PRO A 77 -14.89 -5.22 5.01
CA PRO A 77 -15.52 -6.46 5.37
C PRO A 77 -15.84 -7.22 4.09
N ARG A 78 -15.26 -8.42 3.93
CA ARG A 78 -15.63 -9.39 2.90
C ARG A 78 -17.03 -9.91 3.20
N TYR A 79 -18.05 -9.05 3.21
CA TYR A 79 -19.48 -9.35 3.06
C TYR A 79 -20.31 -8.08 3.27
N GLN A 80 -20.62 -7.38 2.19
CA GLN A 80 -21.99 -6.91 1.97
C GLN A 80 -22.40 -7.35 0.56
N SER A 81 -22.56 -8.67 0.44
CA SER A 81 -23.45 -9.27 -0.55
C SER A 81 -24.88 -8.90 -0.17
N ALA A 82 -25.26 -7.65 -0.42
CA ALA A 82 -26.65 -7.18 -0.38
C ALA A 82 -26.73 -5.82 -1.10
N MET A 83 -26.67 -5.84 -2.43
CA MET A 83 -27.45 -4.85 -3.18
C MET A 83 -28.88 -5.40 -3.26
N PRO A 84 -29.88 -4.74 -2.63
CA PRO A 84 -31.27 -4.96 -2.97
C PRO A 84 -31.53 -4.48 -4.41
N ARG A 85 -32.51 -5.12 -5.04
CA ARG A 85 -32.91 -4.97 -6.46
C ARG A 85 -33.05 -3.53 -6.95
#